data_AF-A0A9W4NH73-F1
#
_entry.id   AF-A0A9W4NH73-F1
#
_cell.length_a   1.000
_cell.length_b   1.000
_cell.length_c   1.000
_cell.angle_alpha   90.00
_cell.angle_beta   90.00
_cell.angle_gamma   90.00
#
_symmetry.space_group_name_H-M   'P 1'
#
loop_
_entity.id
_entity.type
_entity.pdbx_description
1 polymer ?
#
loop_
_entity_poly.entity_id
_entity_poly.type
_entity_poly.pdbx_seq_one_letter_code
_entity_poly.pdbx_strand_id
1 'polypeptide(L)'
;MTSSRNCLSSCSNSLLFTHTQPIHATMFRFSKTLDPITLFHSPSISASTRTLNILKQASATAGEVATEDQASDHSRHAKQQRGEFELEVTTGPPTLDQLRNILDYVSPVSGVGGQGEKMTYGVAEIVKGARDAEDALKKFKENNENFARPVTVDWTNGRAVIGDHESEILRMVRQLPAN
;
A
#
# COMPACT_ATOMS: atom_id res chain seq x y z
N MET A 1 25.15 -11.93 74.04
CA MET A 1 24.57 -12.84 73.04
C MET A 1 23.06 -12.74 73.12
N THR A 2 22.52 -12.20 72.05
CA THR A 2 21.12 -11.90 71.77
C THR A 2 20.27 -13.16 71.66
N SER A 3 19.09 -13.21 72.28
CA SER A 3 17.99 -14.01 71.72
C SER A 3 16.62 -13.54 72.17
N SER A 4 15.97 -12.95 71.19
CA SER A 4 14.57 -12.53 71.03
C SER A 4 13.52 -13.41 71.71
N ARG A 5 12.60 -12.79 72.46
CA ARG A 5 11.24 -13.29 72.71
C ARG A 5 10.29 -12.09 72.83
N ASN A 6 9.41 -11.92 71.85
CA ASN A 6 8.12 -11.22 71.94
C ASN A 6 7.26 -11.79 70.80
N CYS A 7 6.22 -12.56 71.11
CA CYS A 7 4.87 -12.13 71.47
C CYS A 7 3.97 -11.84 70.25
N LEU A 8 3.02 -12.76 70.10
CA LEU A 8 1.59 -12.53 69.87
C LEU A 8 1.03 -12.34 68.46
N SER A 9 -0.02 -13.14 68.26
CA SER A 9 -1.31 -12.79 67.68
C SER A 9 -1.45 -12.87 66.16
N SER A 10 -1.78 -14.08 65.69
CA SER A 10 -2.43 -14.28 64.40
C SER A 10 -3.92 -13.95 64.56
N CYS A 11 -4.28 -12.71 64.24
CA CYS A 11 -5.66 -12.29 64.04
C CYS A 11 -6.02 -12.54 62.57
N SER A 12 -6.85 -13.54 62.35
CA SER A 12 -7.55 -13.78 61.09
C SER A 12 -8.54 -12.65 60.85
N ASN A 13 -8.43 -11.92 59.73
CA ASN A 13 -9.57 -11.22 59.18
C ASN A 13 -9.45 -10.92 57.68
N SER A 14 -10.46 -11.39 56.96
CA SER A 14 -11.11 -10.80 55.79
C SER A 14 -10.24 -10.34 54.60
N LEU A 15 -10.51 -10.89 53.41
CA LEU A 15 -10.90 -10.06 52.26
C LEU A 15 -11.51 -10.92 51.13
N LEU A 16 -12.75 -10.54 50.83
CA LEU A 16 -13.55 -10.85 49.65
C LEU A 16 -12.89 -10.36 48.35
N PHE A 17 -13.41 -10.90 47.23
CA PHE A 17 -13.38 -10.32 45.86
C PHE A 17 -12.01 -10.38 45.16
N THR A 18 -11.83 -10.69 43.87
CA THR A 18 -12.71 -10.87 42.71
C THR A 18 -11.99 -11.73 41.68
N HIS A 19 -12.73 -12.60 41.02
CA HIS A 19 -12.37 -13.26 39.77
C HIS A 19 -11.99 -12.20 38.71
N THR A 20 -10.72 -12.13 38.33
CA THR A 20 -10.24 -11.29 37.23
C THR A 20 -9.83 -12.19 36.09
N GLN A 21 -10.74 -12.34 35.12
CA GLN A 21 -10.40 -12.90 33.81
C GLN A 21 -9.43 -11.95 33.11
N PRO A 22 -8.41 -12.45 32.39
CA PRO A 22 -7.64 -11.60 31.49
C PRO A 22 -8.57 -11.13 30.38
N ILE A 23 -8.86 -9.84 30.36
CA ILE A 23 -9.47 -9.15 29.23
C ILE A 23 -8.60 -9.42 27.99
N HIS A 24 -9.13 -10.19 27.03
CA HIS A 24 -8.61 -10.19 25.67
C HIS A 24 -8.64 -8.73 25.20
N ALA A 25 -7.45 -8.14 25.05
CA ALA A 25 -7.29 -6.91 24.32
C ALA A 25 -7.63 -7.20 22.86
N THR A 26 -8.91 -7.11 22.51
CA THR A 26 -9.33 -6.89 21.13
C THR A 26 -8.72 -5.55 20.75
N MET A 27 -7.57 -5.60 20.09
CA MET A 27 -7.01 -4.43 19.44
C MET A 27 -8.02 -3.97 18.40
N PHE A 28 -8.80 -2.95 18.75
CA PHE A 28 -9.45 -2.10 17.77
C PHE A 28 -8.32 -1.39 17.02
N ARG A 29 -7.88 -2.03 15.93
CA ARG A 29 -7.01 -1.42 14.94
C ARG A 29 -7.80 -0.25 14.38
N PHE A 30 -7.42 0.98 14.75
CA PHE A 30 -7.87 2.16 14.02
C PHE A 30 -7.52 1.91 12.55
N SER A 31 -8.53 1.80 11.71
CA SER A 31 -8.37 1.61 10.27
C SER A 31 -7.71 2.87 9.72
N LYS A 32 -6.37 2.90 9.73
CA LYS A 32 -5.62 3.76 8.83
C LYS A 32 -6.17 3.46 7.43
N THR A 33 -6.63 4.49 6.74
CA THR A 33 -6.98 4.38 5.33
C THR A 33 -5.71 3.96 4.60
N LEU A 34 -5.63 2.68 4.26
CA LEU A 34 -4.50 2.16 3.50
C LEU A 34 -4.51 2.84 2.15
N ASP A 35 -3.34 3.22 1.65
CA ASP A 35 -3.23 3.84 0.35
C ASP A 35 -3.56 2.79 -0.73
N PRO A 36 -4.63 2.96 -1.52
CA PRO A 36 -5.02 1.95 -2.49
C PRO A 36 -4.08 1.97 -3.70
N ILE A 37 -3.55 0.80 -4.04
CA ILE A 37 -2.79 0.54 -5.25
C ILE A 37 -3.57 -0.47 -6.08
N THR A 38 -4.00 -0.06 -7.28
CA THR A 38 -4.69 -0.97 -8.20
C THR A 38 -3.73 -1.46 -9.27
N LEU A 39 -3.64 -2.77 -9.45
CA LEU A 39 -2.96 -3.44 -10.55
C LEU A 39 -3.98 -3.92 -11.58
N PHE A 40 -3.90 -3.36 -12.79
CA PHE A 40 -4.58 -3.87 -13.98
C PHE A 40 -3.75 -5.03 -14.57
N HIS A 41 -4.10 -6.25 -14.21
CA HIS A 41 -3.41 -7.47 -14.58
C HIS A 41 -4.02 -8.13 -15.82
N SER A 42 -3.21 -8.84 -16.61
CA SER A 42 -3.64 -9.84 -17.58
C SER A 42 -2.87 -11.15 -17.40
N PRO A 43 -3.53 -12.29 -17.12
CA PRO A 43 -2.85 -13.56 -16.89
C PRO A 43 -2.20 -14.13 -18.16
N SER A 44 -2.58 -13.63 -19.34
CA SER A 44 -1.93 -14.00 -20.61
C SER A 44 -0.54 -13.39 -20.79
N ILE A 45 -0.13 -12.46 -19.91
CA ILE A 45 1.14 -11.72 -20.01
C ILE A 45 2.06 -12.09 -18.84
N SER A 46 3.23 -12.65 -19.12
CA SER A 46 4.20 -13.05 -18.09
C SER A 46 4.71 -11.88 -17.24
N ALA A 47 4.88 -10.69 -17.84
CA ALA A 47 5.22 -9.45 -17.16
C ALA A 47 4.17 -9.06 -16.09
N SER A 48 2.90 -9.31 -16.39
CA SER A 48 1.77 -9.03 -15.50
C SER A 48 1.77 -9.94 -14.27
N THR A 49 2.12 -11.22 -14.45
CA THR A 49 2.25 -12.18 -13.34
C THR A 49 3.45 -11.85 -12.45
N ARG A 50 4.57 -11.41 -13.03
CA ARG A 50 5.74 -10.95 -12.26
C ARG A 50 5.40 -9.72 -11.40
N THR A 51 4.76 -8.73 -11.99
CA THR A 51 4.32 -7.51 -11.29
C THR A 51 3.38 -7.84 -10.12
N LEU A 52 2.41 -8.74 -10.34
CA LEU A 52 1.50 -9.20 -9.29
C LEU A 52 2.25 -9.83 -8.10
N ASN A 53 3.26 -10.68 -8.37
CA ASN A 53 4.04 -11.32 -7.33
C ASN A 53 4.88 -10.31 -6.54
N ILE A 54 5.50 -9.34 -7.21
CA ILE A 54 6.26 -8.25 -6.58
C ILE A 54 5.36 -7.44 -5.63
N LEU A 55 4.18 -7.04 -6.09
CA LEU A 55 3.25 -6.26 -5.28
C LEU A 55 2.71 -7.04 -4.08
N LYS A 56 2.40 -8.33 -4.25
CA LYS A 56 1.98 -9.21 -3.14
C LYS A 56 3.08 -9.39 -2.09
N GLN A 57 4.33 -9.57 -2.54
CA GLN A 57 5.45 -9.67 -1.63
C GLN A 57 5.66 -8.34 -0.89
N ALA A 58 5.60 -7.22 -1.60
CA ALA A 58 5.73 -5.89 -1.01
C ALA A 58 4.62 -5.61 0.01
N SER A 59 3.37 -5.99 -0.26
CA SER A 59 2.25 -5.80 0.68
C SER A 59 2.42 -6.66 1.94
N ALA A 60 2.90 -7.90 1.80
CA ALA A 60 3.20 -8.78 2.93
C ALA A 60 4.32 -8.20 3.81
N THR A 61 5.43 -7.77 3.21
CA THR A 61 6.54 -7.13 3.93
C THR A 61 6.09 -5.84 4.63
N ALA A 62 5.25 -5.02 4.00
CA ALA A 62 4.73 -3.80 4.60
C ALA A 62 3.88 -4.08 5.86
N GLY A 63 3.10 -5.18 5.86
CA GLY A 63 2.33 -5.61 7.04
C GLY A 63 3.20 -6.16 8.18
N GLU A 64 4.29 -6.86 7.86
CA GLU A 64 5.24 -7.39 8.86
C GLU A 64 6.01 -6.26 9.55
N VAL A 65 6.57 -5.31 8.79
CA VAL A 65 7.28 -4.14 9.34
C VAL A 65 6.36 -3.30 10.22
N ALA A 66 5.09 -3.13 9.83
CA ALA A 66 4.10 -2.42 10.65
C ALA A 66 3.80 -3.12 11.99
N THR A 67 4.10 -4.42 12.14
CA THR A 67 3.86 -5.15 13.40
C THR A 67 5.05 -5.04 14.36
N GLU A 68 6.27 -5.02 13.83
CA GLU A 68 7.51 -4.92 14.61
C GLU A 68 7.78 -3.49 15.09
N ASP A 69 7.48 -2.49 14.25
CA ASP A 69 7.81 -1.07 14.47
C ASP A 69 6.74 -0.32 15.31
N GLN A 70 5.73 -1.02 15.85
CA GLN A 70 4.75 -0.47 16.80
C GLN A 70 5.10 -0.76 18.26
N ALA A 71 6.17 -1.52 18.53
CA ALA A 71 6.69 -1.77 19.87
C ALA A 71 7.71 -0.71 20.33
N SER A 72 8.25 0.10 19.41
CA SER A 72 9.31 1.07 19.70
C SER A 72 8.95 2.45 19.13
N ASP A 73 8.75 3.43 20.00
CA ASP A 73 8.45 4.82 19.67
C ASP A 73 9.55 5.48 18.85
N HIS A 74 9.42 5.56 17.52
CA HIS A 74 10.37 6.33 16.68
C HIS A 74 9.71 7.08 15.52
N SER A 75 9.43 8.37 15.77
CA SER A 75 9.05 9.43 14.82
C SER A 75 10.08 9.78 13.74
N ARG A 76 11.08 8.92 13.48
CA ARG A 76 12.19 9.18 12.55
C ARG A 76 12.39 8.12 11.46
N HIS A 77 12.03 6.84 11.70
CA HIS A 77 12.19 5.75 10.71
C HIS A 77 10.93 5.47 9.88
N ALA A 78 9.74 5.79 10.40
CA ALA A 78 8.46 5.66 9.69
C ALA A 78 8.33 6.54 8.42
N LYS A 79 9.32 7.37 8.11
CA LYS A 79 9.29 8.31 6.96
C LYS A 79 9.89 7.74 5.68
N GLN A 80 10.53 6.57 5.73
CA GLN A 80 11.30 6.00 4.62
C GLN A 80 10.75 4.70 4.03
N GLN A 81 9.77 4.08 4.69
CA GLN A 81 9.06 2.92 4.18
C GLN A 81 7.58 3.23 4.22
N ARG A 82 6.91 3.18 3.07
CA ARG A 82 5.44 3.23 3.03
C ARG A 82 4.90 2.18 4.01
N GLY A 83 3.93 2.57 4.83
CA GLY A 83 3.21 1.62 5.67
C GLY A 83 2.42 0.61 4.84
N GLU A 84 1.67 -0.27 5.52
CA GLU A 84 0.69 -1.17 4.90
C GLU A 84 -0.13 -0.42 3.82
N PHE A 85 -0.31 -1.05 2.66
CA PHE A 85 -1.08 -0.51 1.54
C PHE A 85 -2.07 -1.55 1.04
N GLU A 86 -3.17 -1.11 0.43
CA GLU A 86 -4.22 -2.00 -0.06
C GLU A 86 -3.96 -2.33 -1.53
N LEU A 87 -3.55 -3.57 -1.79
CA LEU A 87 -3.34 -4.06 -3.16
C LEU A 87 -4.65 -4.58 -3.74
N GLU A 88 -5.20 -3.84 -4.69
CA GLU A 88 -6.34 -4.27 -5.51
C GLU A 88 -5.82 -4.85 -6.83
N VAL A 89 -6.28 -6.05 -7.18
CA VAL A 89 -5.89 -6.71 -8.44
C VAL A 89 -7.12 -6.89 -9.28
N THR A 90 -7.14 -6.28 -10.45
CA THR A 90 -8.25 -6.37 -11.40
C THR A 90 -7.77 -6.88 -12.75
N THR A 91 -8.50 -7.84 -13.30
CA THR A 91 -8.32 -8.32 -14.68
C THR A 91 -9.22 -7.58 -15.66
N GLY A 92 -10.19 -6.83 -15.14
CA GLY A 92 -11.11 -6.02 -15.94
C GLY A 92 -10.42 -4.80 -16.55
N PRO A 93 -11.05 -4.14 -17.53
CA PRO A 93 -10.62 -2.83 -18.01
C PRO A 93 -10.90 -1.74 -16.95
N PRO A 94 -10.09 -0.67 -16.90
CA PRO A 94 -10.38 0.48 -16.05
C PRO A 94 -11.71 1.13 -16.44
N THR A 95 -12.34 1.85 -15.52
CA THR A 95 -13.43 2.75 -15.90
C THR A 95 -12.88 3.94 -16.71
N LEU A 96 -13.76 4.65 -17.42
CA LEU A 96 -13.36 5.85 -18.18
C LEU A 96 -12.73 6.92 -17.31
N ASP A 97 -13.23 7.11 -16.09
CA ASP A 97 -12.70 8.11 -15.18
C ASP A 97 -11.37 7.65 -14.57
N GLN A 98 -11.22 6.36 -14.28
CA GLN A 98 -9.93 5.78 -13.92
C GLN A 98 -8.90 5.98 -15.05
N LEU A 99 -9.29 5.73 -16.31
CA LEU A 99 -8.40 5.94 -17.45
C LEU A 99 -7.96 7.41 -17.60
N ARG A 100 -8.87 8.38 -17.41
CA ARG A 100 -8.52 9.80 -17.40
C ARG A 100 -7.46 10.11 -16.35
N ASN A 101 -7.70 9.67 -15.11
CA ASN A 101 -6.76 9.88 -14.01
C ASN A 101 -5.40 9.22 -14.30
N ILE A 102 -5.39 8.01 -14.85
CA ILE A 102 -4.15 7.31 -15.24
C ILE A 102 -3.39 8.10 -16.30
N LEU A 103 -4.08 8.60 -17.33
CA LEU A 103 -3.49 9.44 -18.38
C LEU A 103 -2.89 10.71 -17.79
N ASP A 104 -3.58 11.35 -16.84
CA ASP A 104 -3.07 12.51 -16.11
C ASP A 104 -1.85 12.18 -15.25
N TYR A 105 -1.79 10.96 -14.70
CA TYR A 105 -0.64 10.52 -13.91
C TYR A 105 0.59 10.25 -14.77
N VAL A 106 0.45 9.75 -15.99
CA VAL A 106 1.62 9.45 -16.83
C VAL A 106 2.00 10.56 -17.80
N SER A 107 1.09 11.51 -18.05
CA SER A 107 1.31 12.56 -19.04
C SER A 107 2.44 13.49 -18.63
N PRO A 108 3.42 13.76 -19.51
CA PRO A 108 4.48 14.75 -19.28
C PRO A 108 3.95 16.19 -19.19
N VAL A 109 2.73 16.44 -19.67
CA VAL A 109 2.12 17.77 -19.81
C VAL A 109 1.37 18.19 -18.55
N SER A 110 0.88 17.21 -17.78
CA SER A 110 0.11 17.44 -16.58
C SER A 110 1.05 17.56 -15.38
N GLY A 111 1.55 18.78 -15.12
CA GLY A 111 2.34 19.14 -13.93
C GLY A 111 1.61 18.98 -12.58
N VAL A 112 0.70 18.02 -12.48
CA VAL A 112 -0.16 17.69 -11.32
C VAL A 112 0.57 16.72 -10.36
N GLY A 113 1.71 16.14 -10.76
CA GLY A 113 2.54 15.29 -9.90
C GLY A 113 3.67 16.07 -9.23
N GLY A 114 3.78 15.99 -7.91
CA GLY A 114 4.86 16.61 -7.13
C GLY A 114 6.27 16.19 -7.55
N GLN A 115 7.24 17.01 -7.16
CA GLN A 115 8.67 16.93 -7.49
C GLN A 115 9.27 15.55 -7.15
N GLY A 116 9.51 14.73 -8.16
CA GLY A 116 10.25 13.47 -8.07
C GLY A 116 10.25 12.78 -9.43
N GLU A 117 11.28 11.99 -9.74
CA GLU A 117 11.36 11.16 -10.96
C GLU A 117 10.03 10.45 -11.19
N LYS A 118 9.24 10.94 -12.16
CA LYS A 118 8.00 10.33 -12.59
C LYS A 118 8.27 9.84 -14.01
N MET A 119 8.12 8.53 -14.23
CA MET A 119 8.13 7.99 -15.58
C MET A 119 7.02 8.66 -16.38
N THR A 120 7.41 9.44 -17.39
CA THR A 120 6.49 10.04 -18.34
C THR A 120 6.27 9.06 -19.47
N TYR A 121 5.04 8.61 -19.65
CA TYR A 121 4.66 7.73 -20.75
C TYR A 121 3.83 8.50 -21.76
N GLY A 122 4.00 8.16 -23.04
CA GLY A 122 3.14 8.66 -24.09
C GLY A 122 1.71 8.11 -23.92
N VAL A 123 0.71 8.89 -24.31
CA VAL A 123 -0.69 8.44 -24.33
C VAL A 123 -0.86 7.16 -25.16
N ALA A 124 -0.10 7.04 -26.25
CA ALA A 124 -0.04 5.86 -27.11
C ALA A 124 0.48 4.59 -26.40
N GLU A 125 1.26 4.75 -25.32
CA GLU A 125 1.78 3.64 -24.51
C GLU A 125 0.73 3.12 -23.53
N ILE A 126 -0.20 3.97 -23.07
CA ILE A 126 -1.35 3.56 -22.25
C ILE A 126 -2.46 2.98 -23.13
N VAL A 127 -2.83 3.66 -24.21
CA VAL A 127 -3.85 3.22 -25.15
C VAL A 127 -3.24 3.12 -26.54
N LYS A 128 -3.14 1.89 -27.06
CA LYS A 128 -2.52 1.63 -28.35
C LYS A 128 -3.19 2.44 -29.47
N GLY A 129 -2.37 3.21 -30.18
CA GLY A 129 -2.79 3.99 -31.33
C GLY A 129 -3.54 5.28 -30.99
N ALA A 130 -3.59 5.68 -29.71
CA ALA A 130 -4.10 6.98 -29.31
C ALA A 130 -3.06 8.08 -29.53
N ARG A 131 -3.52 9.25 -29.97
CA ARG A 131 -2.66 10.44 -30.17
C ARG A 131 -2.68 11.40 -28.99
N ASP A 132 -3.83 11.51 -28.35
CA ASP A 132 -4.12 12.40 -27.24
C ASP A 132 -5.08 11.74 -26.25
N ALA A 133 -5.33 12.39 -25.12
CA ALA A 133 -6.18 11.84 -24.07
C ALA A 133 -7.64 11.63 -24.52
N GLU A 134 -8.17 12.49 -25.39
CA GLU A 134 -9.54 12.35 -25.89
C GLU A 134 -9.69 11.15 -26.82
N ASP A 135 -8.72 10.98 -27.74
CA ASP A 135 -8.62 9.86 -28.65
C ASP A 135 -8.36 8.55 -27.90
N ALA A 136 -7.59 8.58 -26.82
CA ALA A 136 -7.41 7.44 -25.92
C ALA A 136 -8.73 6.98 -25.31
N LEU A 137 -9.54 7.90 -24.77
CA LEU A 137 -10.85 7.58 -24.20
C LEU A 137 -11.81 7.03 -25.25
N LYS A 138 -11.77 7.58 -26.47
CA LYS A 138 -12.60 7.10 -27.58
C LYS A 138 -12.20 5.67 -28.00
N LYS A 139 -10.91 5.44 -28.23
CA LYS A 139 -10.37 4.12 -28.61
C LYS A 139 -10.55 3.08 -27.52
N PHE A 140 -10.50 3.50 -26.26
CA PHE A 140 -10.77 2.62 -25.13
C PHE A 140 -12.24 2.18 -25.08
N LYS A 141 -13.18 3.11 -25.31
CA LYS A 141 -14.61 2.77 -25.44
C LYS A 141 -14.89 1.81 -26.59
N GLU A 142 -14.19 2.00 -27.71
CA GLU A 142 -14.32 1.14 -28.89
C GLU A 142 -13.71 -0.25 -28.64
N ASN A 143 -12.53 -0.31 -28.03
CA ASN A 143 -11.86 -1.55 -27.69
C ASN A 143 -10.99 -1.42 -26.43
N ASN A 144 -11.46 -2.04 -25.36
CA ASN A 144 -10.79 -2.08 -24.06
C ASN A 144 -9.45 -2.82 -24.08
N GLU A 145 -9.21 -3.69 -25.08
CA GLU A 145 -7.95 -4.43 -25.26
C GLU A 145 -6.81 -3.53 -25.76
N ASN A 146 -7.13 -2.30 -26.20
CA ASN A 146 -6.11 -1.31 -26.55
C ASN A 146 -5.36 -0.79 -25.32
N PHE A 147 -5.91 -0.97 -24.11
CA PHE A 147 -5.26 -0.58 -22.87
C PHE A 147 -4.04 -1.46 -22.59
N ALA A 148 -2.91 -0.83 -22.30
CA ALA A 148 -1.69 -1.52 -21.94
C ALA A 148 -1.86 -2.27 -20.62
N ARG A 149 -1.29 -3.47 -20.55
CA ARG A 149 -1.26 -4.30 -19.35
C ARG A 149 0.11 -4.97 -19.25
N PRO A 150 0.70 -5.11 -18.05
CA PRO A 150 0.17 -4.63 -16.76
C PRO A 150 0.28 -3.10 -16.59
N VAL A 151 -0.63 -2.52 -15.82
CA VAL A 151 -0.52 -1.13 -15.35
C VAL A 151 -0.78 -1.10 -13.86
N THR A 152 0.18 -0.58 -13.10
CA THR A 152 0.04 -0.39 -11.65
C THR A 152 -0.22 1.08 -11.37
N VAL A 153 -1.25 1.38 -10.57
CA VAL A 153 -1.70 2.74 -10.29
C VAL A 153 -1.76 2.96 -8.79
N ASP A 154 -1.04 3.98 -8.33
CA ASP A 154 -1.12 4.50 -6.96
C ASP A 154 -2.01 5.75 -6.96
N TRP A 155 -3.23 5.60 -6.45
CA TRP A 155 -4.22 6.67 -6.42
C TRP A 155 -3.90 7.73 -5.37
N THR A 156 -3.20 7.38 -4.29
CA THR A 156 -2.81 8.34 -3.25
C THR A 156 -1.71 9.26 -3.76
N ASN A 157 -0.68 8.70 -4.40
CA ASN A 157 0.48 9.47 -4.85
C ASN A 157 0.34 10.01 -6.28
N GLY A 158 -0.75 9.68 -6.98
CA GLY A 158 -1.00 10.10 -8.35
C GLY A 158 0.07 9.61 -9.32
N ARG A 159 0.51 8.34 -9.16
CA ARG A 159 1.55 7.71 -9.99
C ARG A 159 0.99 6.48 -10.69
N ALA A 160 1.44 6.24 -11.91
CA ALA A 160 1.15 5.01 -12.61
C ALA A 160 2.42 4.50 -13.30
N VAL A 161 2.62 3.18 -13.26
CA VAL A 161 3.73 2.49 -13.88
C VAL A 161 3.17 1.49 -14.87
N ILE A 162 3.62 1.57 -16.12
CA ILE A 162 3.25 0.64 -17.19
C ILE A 162 4.30 -0.48 -17.24
N GLY A 163 3.88 -1.73 -17.41
CA GLY A 163 4.80 -2.85 -17.57
C GLY A 163 5.35 -3.42 -16.26
N ASP A 164 6.44 -4.18 -16.36
CA ASP A 164 7.10 -4.91 -15.25
C ASP A 164 8.40 -4.24 -14.79
N HIS A 165 8.45 -2.90 -14.80
CA HIS A 165 9.60 -2.14 -14.31
C HIS A 165 9.73 -2.29 -12.78
N GLU A 166 10.35 -3.38 -12.35
CA GLU A 166 10.47 -3.78 -10.94
C GLU A 166 11.03 -2.66 -10.06
N SER A 167 12.07 -1.97 -10.51
CA SER A 167 12.67 -0.87 -9.73
C SER A 167 11.68 0.27 -9.47
N GLU A 168 10.86 0.62 -10.46
CA GLU A 168 9.85 1.69 -10.35
C GLU A 168 8.66 1.24 -9.49
N ILE A 169 8.22 -0.01 -9.66
CA ILE A 169 7.19 -0.62 -8.82
C ILE A 169 7.65 -0.61 -7.36
N LEU A 170 8.90 -1.03 -7.10
CA LEU A 170 9.49 -1.05 -5.76
C LEU A 170 9.65 0.37 -5.18
N ARG A 171 10.08 1.35 -5.99
CA ARG A 171 10.15 2.76 -5.57
C ARG A 171 8.77 3.31 -5.18
N MET A 172 7.73 2.99 -5.94
CA MET A 172 6.35 3.38 -5.67
C MET A 172 5.78 2.74 -4.40
N VAL A 173 5.95 1.42 -4.22
CA VAL A 173 5.43 0.73 -3.02
C VAL A 173 6.26 0.99 -1.77
N ARG A 174 7.56 1.27 -1.88
CA ARG A 174 8.42 1.57 -0.72
C ARG A 174 8.55 3.08 -0.44
N GLN A 175 8.03 3.94 -1.31
CA GLN A 175 8.21 5.41 -1.26
C GLN A 175 9.68 5.81 -1.06
N LEU A 176 10.59 5.09 -1.73
CA LEU A 176 12.01 5.40 -1.62
C LEU A 176 12.27 6.79 -2.24
N PRO A 177 12.95 7.71 -1.53
CA PRO A 177 13.32 8.99 -2.11
C PRO A 177 14.25 8.76 -3.31
N ALA A 178 14.08 9.56 -4.36
CA ALA A 178 14.99 9.57 -5.50
C ALA A 178 16.40 9.96 -5.00
N ASN A 179 17.39 9.17 -5.39
CA ASN A 179 18.78 9.30 -5.01
C ASN A 179 19.58 10.11 -6.03
#